data_AF-A0A354W8D3-F1
#
_entry.id   AF-A0A354W8D3-F1
#
_cell.length_a   1.000
_cell.length_b   1.000
_cell.length_c   1.000
_cell.angle_alpha   90.00
_cell.angle_beta   90.00
_cell.angle_gamma   90.00
#
_symmetry.space_group_name_H-M   'P 1'
#
loop_
_entity.id
_entity.type
_entity.pdbx_description
1 polymer ?
#
loop_
_entity_poly.entity_id
_entity_poly.type
_entity_poly.pdbx_seq_one_letter_code
_entity_poly.pdbx_strand_id
1 'polypeptide(L)' 'MTIISIELPQTVFSAIRKNPDEFIREMRIAVAIKWYELGEVSQGKSAEIAGLTRTEFINALSRYRVDFMQY' A
#
# COMPACT_ATOMS: atom_id res chain seq x y z
N MET A 1 -9.89 -11.79 -9.24
CA MET A 1 -9.10 -10.59 -9.58
C MET A 1 -10.07 -9.52 -10.01
N THR A 2 -10.00 -8.33 -9.41
CA THR A 2 -10.91 -7.20 -9.72
C THR A 2 -10.08 -6.05 -10.27
N ILE A 3 -10.56 -5.41 -11.34
CA ILE A 3 -9.92 -4.23 -11.95
C ILE A 3 -10.74 -3.00 -11.59
N ILE A 4 -10.06 -1.96 -11.13
CA ILE A 4 -10.64 -0.65 -10.80
C ILE A 4 -9.94 0.38 -11.66
N SER A 5 -10.71 1.27 -12.31
CA SER A 5 -10.19 2.44 -13.02
C SER A 5 -10.25 3.66 -12.10
N ILE A 6 -9.17 4.43 -12.03
CA ILE A 6 -9.09 5.66 -11.25
C ILE A 6 -8.56 6.79 -12.14
N GLU A 7 -9.17 7.97 -12.04
CA GLU A 7 -8.67 9.17 -12.70
C GLU A 7 -7.73 9.91 -11.76
N LEU A 8 -6.52 10.22 -12.25
CA LEU A 8 -5.48 10.93 -11.52
C LEU A 8 -4.88 12.03 -12.40
N PRO A 9 -4.26 13.06 -11.80
CA PRO A 9 -3.50 14.05 -12.57
C PRO A 9 -2.42 13.37 -13.42
N GLN A 10 -2.22 13.85 -14.66
CA GLN A 10 -1.18 13.33 -15.56
C GLN A 10 0.24 13.42 -14.97
N THR A 11 0.44 14.30 -13.98
CA THR A 11 1.70 14.55 -13.28
C THR A 11 1.94 13.63 -12.09
N VAL A 12 1.06 12.66 -11.81
CA VAL A 12 1.16 11.85 -10.59
C VAL A 12 2.43 10.99 -10.56
N PHE A 13 2.87 10.48 -11.72
CA PHE A 13 4.08 9.66 -11.84
C PHE A 13 5.36 10.49 -11.59
N SER A 14 5.38 11.75 -12.04
CA SER A 14 6.52 12.63 -11.84
C SER A 14 6.61 13.15 -10.40
N ALA A 15 5.49 13.23 -9.68
CA ALA A 15 5.45 13.67 -8.28
C ALA A 15 6.33 12.79 -7.36
N ILE A 16 6.41 11.49 -7.62
CA ILE A 16 7.26 10.55 -6.86
C ILE A 16 8.41 9.94 -7.66
N ARG A 17 8.64 10.41 -8.91
CA ARG A 17 9.68 9.92 -9.83
C ARG A 17 9.64 8.40 -10.02
N LYS A 18 8.44 7.85 -10.25
CA LYS A 18 8.20 6.43 -10.49
C LYS A 18 7.58 6.21 -11.85
N ASN A 19 7.88 5.09 -12.49
CA ASN A 19 7.13 4.65 -13.66
C ASN A 19 5.72 4.16 -13.26
N PRO A 20 4.78 3.94 -14.20
CA PRO A 20 3.41 3.56 -13.87
C PRO A 20 3.29 2.29 -13.01
N ASP A 21 4.06 1.22 -13.32
CA ASP A 21 3.98 -0.04 -12.59
C ASP A 21 4.49 0.10 -11.14
N GLU A 22 5.60 0.81 -10.96
CA GLU A 22 6.14 1.14 -9.65
C GLU A 22 5.17 2.01 -8.85
N PHE A 23 4.56 3.01 -9.49
CA PHE A 23 3.58 3.89 -8.87
C PHE A 23 2.38 3.10 -8.34
N ILE A 24 1.79 2.24 -9.17
CA ILE A 24 0.63 1.44 -8.79
C ILE A 24 0.97 0.50 -7.64
N ARG A 25 2.16 -0.11 -7.66
CA ARG A 25 2.65 -0.95 -6.57
C ARG A 25 2.79 -0.17 -5.26
N GLU A 26 3.46 0.99 -5.29
CA GLU A 26 3.65 1.82 -4.11
C GLU A 26 2.32 2.38 -3.58
N MET A 27 1.42 2.84 -4.45
CA MET A 27 0.09 3.31 -4.08
C MET A 27 -0.71 2.23 -3.35
N ARG A 28 -0.68 1.00 -3.86
CA ARG A 28 -1.36 -0.15 -3.27
C ARG A 28 -0.83 -0.48 -1.87
N ILE A 29 0.50 -0.45 -1.70
CA ILE A 29 1.14 -0.65 -0.39
C ILE A 29 0.76 0.47 0.58
N ALA A 30 0.86 1.73 0.14
CA ALA A 30 0.56 2.89 0.98
C ALA A 30 -0.88 2.88 1.49
N VAL A 31 -1.85 2.54 0.63
CA VAL A 31 -3.26 2.43 1.00
C VAL A 31 -3.50 1.26 1.98
N ALA A 32 -2.90 0.10 1.73
CA ALA A 32 -3.02 -1.05 2.63
C ALA A 32 -2.43 -0.77 4.03
N ILE A 33 -1.30 -0.05 4.09
CA ILE A 33 -0.70 0.41 5.34
C ILE A 33 -1.64 1.40 6.03
N LYS A 34 -2.23 2.34 5.29
CA LYS A 34 -3.10 3.35 5.90
C LYS A 34 -4.36 2.73 6.51
N TRP A 35 -5.00 1.80 5.82
CA TRP A 35 -6.16 1.09 6.37
C TRP A 35 -5.81 0.21 7.56
N TYR A 36 -4.62 -0.40 7.55
CA TYR A 36 -4.12 -1.12 8.71
C TYR A 36 -3.88 -0.19 9.91
N GLU A 37 -3.18 0.93 9.70
CA GLU A 37 -2.95 1.92 10.76
C GLU A 37 -4.26 2.43 11.38
N LEU A 38 -5.32 2.56 10.57
CA LEU A 38 -6.61 3.10 10.99
C LEU A 38 -7.53 2.14 11.75
N GLY A 39 -7.23 0.84 11.87
CA GLY A 39 -8.20 -0.10 12.47
C GLY A 39 -9.03 -0.88 11.46
N GLU A 40 -9.07 -0.43 10.21
CA GLU A 40 -10.11 -0.82 9.24
C GLU A 40 -9.88 -2.21 8.64
N VAL A 41 -8.61 -2.61 8.51
CA VAL A 41 -8.23 -3.86 7.86
C VAL A 41 -7.16 -4.57 8.67
N SER A 42 -7.30 -5.88 8.85
CA SER A 42 -6.32 -6.70 9.57
C SER A 42 -4.99 -6.79 8.82
N GLN A 43 -3.88 -7.02 9.55
CA GLN A 43 -2.54 -7.15 8.96
C GLN A 43 -2.47 -8.15 7.80
N GLY A 44 -3.13 -9.31 7.94
CA GLY A 44 -3.16 -10.34 6.89
C GLY A 44 -3.88 -9.89 5.63
N LYS A 45 -5.02 -9.20 5.78
CA LYS A 45 -5.78 -8.68 4.65
C LYS A 45 -5.06 -7.50 3.98
N SER A 46 -4.36 -6.67 4.76
CA SER A 46 -3.53 -5.60 4.20
C SER A 46 -2.35 -6.14 3.40
N ALA A 47 -1.73 -7.25 3.82
CA ALA A 47 -0.70 -7.92 3.01
C ALA A 47 -1.27 -8.41 1.67
N GLU A 48 -2.45 -9.03 1.67
CA GLU A 48 -3.15 -9.46 0.44
C GLU A 48 -3.47 -8.26 -0.48
N ILE A 49 -4.02 -7.17 0.07
CA ILE A 49 -4.32 -5.94 -0.68
C ILE A 49 -3.03 -5.37 -1.28
N ALA A 50 -1.95 -5.31 -0.52
CA ALA A 50 -0.63 -4.86 -0.94
C ALA A 50 0.01 -5.74 -2.03
N GLY A 51 -0.49 -6.96 -2.24
CA GLY A 51 0.13 -7.96 -3.11
C GLY A 51 1.47 -8.45 -2.55
N LEU A 52 1.58 -8.53 -1.23
CA LEU A 52 2.78 -8.91 -0.50
C LEU A 52 2.53 -10.17 0.34
N THR A 53 3.59 -10.91 0.64
CA THR A 53 3.56 -11.86 1.75
C THR A 53 3.41 -11.11 3.08
N ARG A 54 2.98 -11.82 4.13
CA ARG A 54 2.87 -11.23 5.47
C ARG A 54 4.18 -10.64 5.97
N THR A 55 5.30 -11.33 5.74
CA THR A 55 6.64 -10.87 6.15
C THR A 55 7.04 -9.60 5.40
N GLU A 56 6.81 -9.54 4.08
CA GLU A 56 7.07 -8.34 3.29
C GLU A 56 6.20 -7.16 3.73
N PHE A 57 4.95 -7.41 4.12
CA PHE A 57 4.07 -6.37 4.64
C PHE A 57 4.56 -5.82 5.99
N ILE A 58 5.00 -6.67 6.92
CA ILE A 58 5.61 -6.23 8.18
C ILE A 58 6.86 -5.38 7.92
N ASN A 59 7.71 -5.79 6.98
CA ASN A 59 8.85 -4.98 6.56
C ASN A 59 8.43 -3.64 5.95
N ALA A 60 7.31 -3.60 5.21
CA ALA A 60 6.77 -2.38 4.66
C ALA A 60 6.26 -1.42 5.75
N LEU A 61 5.58 -1.92 6.79
CA LEU A 61 5.12 -1.09 7.94
C LEU A 61 6.28 -0.31 8.58
N SER A 62 7.43 -0.96 8.76
CA SER A 62 8.64 -0.32 9.29
C SER A 62 9.12 0.86 8.42
N ARG A 63 9.11 0.71 7.09
CA ARG A 63 9.49 1.81 6.16
C ARG A 63 8.56 3.02 6.28
N TYR A 64 7.28 2.78 6.60
CA TYR A 64 6.27 3.81 6.79
C TYR A 64 6.14 4.27 8.26
N ARG A 65 6.98 3.76 9.17
CA ARG A 65 6.97 4.07 10.61
C ARG A 65 5.62 3.79 11.29
N VAL A 66 4.93 2.75 10.83
CA VAL A 66 3.70 2.23 11.44
C VAL A 66 4.06 1.01 12.28
N ASP A 67 3.51 0.93 13.50
CA ASP A 67 3.72 -0.24 14.37
C ASP A 67 3.08 -1.49 13.73
N PHE A 68 3.73 -2.65 13.87
CA PHE A 68 3.18 -3.93 13.42
C PHE A 68 2.12 -4.50 14.37
N MET A 69 1.96 -3.87 15.54
CA MET A 69 0.90 -4.15 16.51
C MET A 69 -0.17 -3.06 16.39
N GLN A 70 -1.36 -3.50 16.04
CA GLN A 70 -2.56 -2.69 16.03
C GLN A 70 -3.29 -3.01 17.33
N TYR A 71 -3.46 -2.01 18.21
CA TYR A 71 -4.15 -2.15 19.50
C TYR A 71 -5.63 -1.80 19.39
#